data_AF-A0A7S0RD48-F1
#
_entry.id   AF-A0A7S0RD48-F1
#
_cell.length_a   1.000
_cell.length_b   1.000
_cell.length_c   1.000
_cell.angle_alpha   90.00
_cell.angle_beta   90.00
_cell.angle_gamma   90.00
#
_symmetry.space_group_name_H-M   'P 1'
#
loop_
_entity.id
_entity.type
_entity.pdbx_description
1 polymer ?
#
loop_
_entity_poly.entity_id
_entity_poly.type
_entity_poly.pdbx_seq_one_letter_code
_entity_poly.pdbx_strand_id
1 'polypeptide(L)'
;YLGDGDGTMSTGAAGPVMCCIALLVWCLTIVKEFNITINVLRAIHAIPRGGRDRILVDDRGGFNIHRLGAVRYVAAMGVQLLRLGIACALAWYGCLFLTYTVSVGDLLLNSLALEFIISIDELLFEALAPAYTKHLVATLSPVKVPAPKKWQGMDAFTVLATLAMAALFAGVTITELFPQVDDLVAARDAICS
;
A
#
# COMPACT_ATOMS: atom_id res chain seq x y z
N TYR A 1 -26.81 -17.00 -19.04
CA TYR A 1 -27.59 -15.92 -18.40
C TYR A 1 -27.78 -14.83 -19.42
N LEU A 2 -28.99 -14.74 -19.98
CA LEU A 2 -29.37 -13.79 -21.02
C LEU A 2 -29.66 -12.42 -20.38
N GLY A 3 -29.13 -11.38 -20.99
CA GLY A 3 -29.37 -9.98 -20.68
C GLY A 3 -28.87 -9.15 -21.85
N ASP A 4 -29.73 -8.96 -22.85
CA ASP A 4 -29.59 -7.89 -23.83
C ASP A 4 -29.81 -6.57 -23.11
N GLY A 5 -28.77 -5.75 -23.10
CA GLY A 5 -28.73 -4.43 -22.51
C GLY A 5 -27.47 -3.76 -23.05
N ASP A 6 -27.61 -3.21 -24.25
CA ASP A 6 -26.72 -2.31 -25.00
C ASP A 6 -25.47 -1.82 -24.25
N GLY A 7 -24.53 -2.75 -24.06
CA GLY A 7 -23.33 -2.62 -23.23
C GLY A 7 -22.18 -3.40 -23.84
N THR A 8 -22.14 -3.43 -25.18
CA THR A 8 -21.10 -4.09 -25.97
C THR A 8 -19.78 -3.32 -25.85
N MET A 9 -19.17 -3.35 -24.66
CA MET A 9 -17.71 -3.41 -24.64
C MET A 9 -17.37 -4.75 -25.28
N SER A 10 -16.92 -4.69 -26.54
CA SER A 10 -16.38 -5.81 -27.32
C SER A 10 -15.80 -6.87 -26.38
N THR A 11 -16.36 -8.07 -26.37
CA THR A 11 -15.97 -9.17 -25.46
C THR A 11 -14.47 -9.50 -25.54
N GLY A 12 -13.78 -9.10 -26.62
CA GLY A 12 -12.32 -9.15 -26.73
C GLY A 12 -11.56 -8.03 -25.99
N ALA A 13 -12.16 -6.86 -25.77
CA ALA A 13 -11.57 -5.73 -25.05
C ALA A 13 -11.78 -5.80 -23.53
N ALA A 14 -12.72 -6.62 -23.05
CA ALA A 14 -13.02 -6.71 -21.61
C ALA A 14 -11.85 -7.26 -20.78
N GLY A 15 -11.13 -8.28 -21.27
CA GLY A 15 -9.99 -8.88 -20.55
C GLY A 15 -8.86 -7.87 -20.24
N PRO A 16 -8.34 -7.16 -21.25
CA PRO A 16 -7.28 -6.16 -21.05
C PRO A 16 -7.71 -5.01 -20.14
N VAL A 17 -8.96 -4.53 -20.27
CA VAL A 17 -9.50 -3.47 -19.41
C VAL A 17 -9.55 -3.92 -17.95
N MET A 18 -9.97 -5.15 -17.68
CA MET A 18 -10.01 -5.70 -16.33
C MET A 18 -8.61 -5.89 -15.74
N CYS A 19 -7.62 -6.29 -16.54
CA CYS A 19 -6.22 -6.36 -16.13
C CYS A 19 -5.67 -4.96 -15.78
N CYS A 20 -5.95 -3.94 -16.61
CA CYS A 20 -5.63 -2.54 -16.29
C CYS A 20 -6.25 -2.08 -14.98
N ILE A 21 -7.53 -2.42 -14.73
CA ILE A 21 -8.20 -2.07 -13.47
C ILE A 21 -7.54 -2.76 -12.29
N ALA A 22 -7.25 -4.07 -12.38
CA ALA A 22 -6.58 -4.82 -11.31
C ALA A 22 -5.18 -4.25 -11.01
N LEU A 23 -4.38 -3.97 -12.04
CA LEU A 23 -3.07 -3.34 -11.90
C LEU A 23 -3.15 -1.92 -11.33
N LEU A 24 -4.16 -1.14 -11.72
CA LEU A 24 -4.38 0.21 -11.19
C LEU A 24 -4.73 0.15 -9.71
N VAL A 25 -5.68 -0.71 -9.33
CA VAL A 25 -6.06 -0.94 -7.94
C VAL A 25 -4.84 -1.38 -7.13
N TRP A 26 -4.05 -2.32 -7.65
CA TRP A 26 -2.81 -2.76 -7.03
C TRP A 26 -1.81 -1.61 -6.79
N CYS A 27 -1.58 -0.78 -7.80
CA CYS A 27 -0.69 0.37 -7.68
C CYS A 27 -1.19 1.38 -6.65
N LEU A 28 -2.51 1.63 -6.61
CA LEU A 28 -3.13 2.50 -5.61
C LEU A 28 -3.00 1.94 -4.19
N THR A 29 -3.13 0.62 -4.01
CA THR A 29 -2.92 -0.06 -2.73
C THR A 29 -1.49 0.14 -2.23
N ILE A 30 -0.49 -0.05 -3.10
CA ILE A 30 0.92 0.20 -2.77
C ILE A 30 1.18 1.68 -2.43
N VAL A 31 0.60 2.61 -3.19
CA VAL A 31 0.73 4.05 -2.91
C VAL A 31 0.13 4.42 -1.56
N LYS A 32 -1.07 3.92 -1.24
CA LYS A 32 -1.72 4.09 0.06
C LYS A 32 -0.81 3.58 1.18
N GLU A 33 -0.25 2.41 0.99
CA GLU A 33 0.61 1.73 1.96
C GLU A 33 1.91 2.51 2.25
N PHE A 34 2.57 3.03 1.19
CA PHE A 34 3.71 3.92 1.35
C PHE A 34 3.34 5.19 2.10
N ASN A 35 2.21 5.82 1.77
CA ASN A 35 1.77 7.05 2.43
C ASN A 35 1.57 6.86 3.93
N ILE A 36 0.91 5.77 4.33
CA ILE A 36 0.72 5.42 5.75
C ILE A 36 2.09 5.22 6.41
N THR A 37 2.94 4.38 5.82
CA THR A 37 4.23 3.99 6.41
C THR A 37 5.17 5.19 6.58
N ILE A 38 5.25 6.08 5.59
CA ILE A 38 6.11 7.27 5.67
C ILE A 38 5.55 8.27 6.69
N ASN A 39 4.24 8.45 6.76
CA ASN A 39 3.63 9.34 7.76
C ASN A 39 3.97 8.88 9.18
N VAL A 40 3.90 7.57 9.44
CA VAL A 40 4.31 6.98 10.73
C VAL A 40 5.81 7.14 10.95
N LEU A 41 6.63 6.88 9.93
CA LEU A 41 8.09 7.05 10.01
C LEU A 41 8.49 8.48 10.36
N ARG A 42 7.85 9.48 9.75
CA ARG A 42 8.04 10.91 10.07
C ARG A 42 7.60 11.22 11.49
N ALA A 43 6.44 10.69 11.92
CA ALA A 43 5.96 10.86 13.28
C ALA A 43 6.96 10.32 14.30
N ILE A 44 7.55 9.14 14.05
CA ILE A 44 8.59 8.54 14.90
C ILE A 44 9.86 9.41 14.93
N HIS A 45 10.30 9.93 13.79
CA HIS A 45 11.49 10.79 13.71
C HIS A 45 11.29 12.16 14.37
N ALA A 46 10.07 12.68 14.39
CA ALA A 46 9.75 13.96 15.00
C ALA A 46 9.70 13.92 16.54
N ILE A 47 9.64 12.73 17.14
CA ILE A 47 9.62 12.57 18.60
C ILE A 47 11.06 12.75 19.13
N PRO A 48 11.32 13.74 20.02
CA PRO A 48 12.64 13.95 20.60
C PRO A 48 13.08 12.75 21.46
N ARG A 49 14.28 12.24 21.21
CA ARG A 49 14.88 11.10 21.91
C ARG A 49 15.51 11.54 23.24
N GLY A 50 15.32 10.79 24.33
CA GLY A 50 16.07 11.04 25.56
C GLY A 50 16.09 9.85 26.53
N GLY A 51 17.15 9.77 27.34
CA GLY A 51 17.59 8.55 28.03
C GLY A 51 16.77 8.04 29.22
N ARG A 52 15.63 8.65 29.57
CA ARG A 52 14.73 8.13 30.63
C ARG A 52 13.27 8.40 30.25
N ASP A 53 12.44 7.36 30.28
CA ASP A 53 10.98 7.45 30.23
C ASP A 53 10.54 8.33 31.40
N ARG A 54 10.14 9.57 31.12
CA ARG A 54 9.46 10.42 32.10
C ARG A 54 8.08 10.74 31.55
N ILE A 55 7.11 10.00 32.06
CA ILE A 55 5.69 10.31 31.95
C ILE A 55 5.48 11.51 32.87
N LEU A 56 5.40 12.71 32.30
CA LEU A 56 4.98 13.90 33.05
C LEU A 56 3.46 13.94 32.95
N VAL A 57 2.81 13.74 34.08
CA VAL A 57 1.36 13.95 34.23
C VAL A 57 1.16 15.47 34.15
N ASP A 58 0.42 15.92 33.14
CA ASP A 58 0.00 17.32 33.02
C ASP A 58 -1.06 17.59 34.11
N ASP A 59 -1.03 18.76 34.74
CA ASP A 59 -1.92 19.18 35.84
C ASP A 59 -3.42 19.21 35.45
N ARG A 60 -3.74 18.91 34.18
CA ARG A 60 -5.09 18.78 33.61
C ARG A 60 -5.54 17.34 33.34
N GLY A 61 -4.79 16.33 33.80
CA GLY A 61 -5.15 14.91 33.63
C GLY A 61 -4.77 14.32 32.26
N GLY A 62 -3.91 14.98 31.49
CA GLY A 62 -3.37 14.47 30.23
C GLY A 62 -2.02 13.78 30.43
N PHE A 63 -1.89 12.53 29.97
CA PHE A 63 -0.59 11.85 29.90
C PHE A 63 0.18 12.35 28.66
N ASN A 64 1.14 13.27 28.84
CA ASN A 64 2.04 13.69 27.75
C ASN A 64 3.29 12.80 27.76
N ILE A 65 3.44 11.93 26.75
CA ILE A 65 4.67 11.14 26.57
C ILE A 65 5.71 12.05 25.94
N HIS A 66 6.61 12.55 26.78
CA HIS A 66 7.62 13.50 26.34
C HIS A 66 8.84 12.84 25.66
N ARG A 67 9.06 11.53 25.84
CA ARG A 67 10.24 10.79 25.34
C ARG A 67 9.94 9.31 25.11
N LEU A 68 10.40 8.74 23.99
CA LEU A 68 10.47 7.30 23.76
C LEU A 68 11.84 6.75 24.19
N GLY A 69 11.86 5.69 25.01
CA GLY A 69 13.07 4.92 25.26
C GLY A 69 13.70 4.34 23.97
N ALA A 70 15.04 4.30 23.92
CA ALA A 70 15.80 3.89 22.74
C ALA A 70 15.43 2.50 22.20
N VAL A 71 15.11 1.55 23.07
CA VAL A 71 14.68 0.19 22.68
C VAL A 71 13.36 0.22 21.91
N ARG A 72 12.36 0.97 22.40
CA ARG A 72 11.07 1.15 21.71
C ARG A 72 11.25 1.88 20.38
N TYR A 73 12.14 2.86 20.34
CA TYR A 73 12.47 3.56 19.10
C TYR A 73 13.08 2.62 18.06
N VAL A 74 14.10 1.83 18.43
CA VAL A 74 14.75 0.88 17.52
C VAL A 74 13.78 -0.20 17.09
N ALA A 75 12.97 -0.74 18.00
CA ALA A 75 11.94 -1.72 17.66
C ALA A 75 10.90 -1.13 16.67
N ALA A 76 10.35 0.06 16.95
CA ALA A 76 9.40 0.71 16.04
C ALA A 76 10.02 1.02 14.68
N MET A 77 11.28 1.49 14.65
CA MET A 77 12.01 1.71 13.41
C MET A 77 12.21 0.42 12.62
N GLY A 78 12.60 -0.66 13.29
CA GLY A 78 12.79 -1.97 12.67
C GLY A 78 11.52 -2.51 12.04
N VAL A 79 10.37 -2.37 12.73
CA VAL A 79 9.06 -2.77 12.19
C VAL A 79 8.71 -1.96 10.93
N GLN A 80 8.89 -0.63 10.96
CA GLN A 80 8.58 0.20 9.78
C GLN A 80 9.51 -0.08 8.60
N LEU A 81 10.79 -0.38 8.84
CA LEU A 81 11.72 -0.76 7.78
C LEU A 81 11.39 -2.12 7.18
N LEU A 82 11.01 -3.10 8.01
CA LEU A 82 10.53 -4.40 7.53
C LEU A 82 9.27 -4.23 6.67
N ARG A 83 8.32 -3.42 7.13
CA ARG A 83 7.07 -3.11 6.40
C ARG A 83 7.35 -2.46 5.04
N LEU A 84 8.27 -1.48 4.99
CA LEU A 84 8.73 -0.90 3.71
C LEU A 84 9.37 -1.94 2.80
N GLY A 85 10.21 -2.83 3.33
CA GLY A 85 10.84 -3.89 2.57
C GLY A 85 9.83 -4.84 1.93
N ILE A 86 8.83 -5.28 2.72
CA ILE A 86 7.73 -6.12 2.25
C ILE A 86 6.90 -5.39 1.20
N ALA A 87 6.54 -4.13 1.42
CA ALA A 87 5.79 -3.33 0.46
C ALA A 87 6.53 -3.14 -0.88
N CYS A 88 7.85 -2.90 -0.85
CA CYS A 88 8.68 -2.80 -2.06
C CYS A 88 8.75 -4.14 -2.81
N ALA A 89 8.93 -5.25 -2.10
CA ALA A 89 8.94 -6.57 -2.70
C ALA A 89 7.59 -6.89 -3.36
N LEU A 90 6.49 -6.63 -2.63
CA LEU A 90 5.14 -6.82 -3.15
C LEU A 90 4.87 -5.91 -4.35
N ALA A 91 5.27 -4.64 -4.34
CA ALA A 91 5.08 -3.74 -5.47
C ALA A 91 5.60 -4.35 -6.78
N TRP A 92 6.79 -4.95 -6.75
CA TRP A 92 7.37 -5.64 -7.90
C TRP A 92 6.67 -6.97 -8.21
N TYR A 93 6.63 -7.89 -7.25
CA TYR A 93 6.11 -9.25 -7.47
C TYR A 93 4.61 -9.26 -7.75
N GLY A 94 3.85 -8.34 -7.17
CA GLY A 94 2.41 -8.20 -7.39
C GLY A 94 2.06 -7.74 -8.80
N CYS A 95 2.85 -6.82 -9.38
CA CYS A 95 2.68 -6.45 -10.79
C CYS A 95 2.91 -7.67 -11.70
N LEU A 96 4.01 -8.39 -11.47
CA LEU A 96 4.37 -9.59 -12.23
C LEU A 96 3.33 -10.71 -12.06
N PHE A 97 2.83 -10.91 -10.85
CA PHE A 97 1.80 -11.91 -10.56
C PHE A 97 0.48 -11.60 -11.25
N LEU A 98 0.07 -10.33 -11.26
CA LEU A 98 -1.15 -9.89 -11.95
C LEU A 98 -1.00 -10.02 -13.48
N THR A 99 0.13 -9.65 -14.07
CA THR A 99 0.33 -9.77 -15.53
C THR A 99 0.32 -11.21 -16.04
N TYR A 100 0.81 -12.17 -15.25
CA TYR A 100 0.77 -13.59 -15.62
C TYR A 100 -0.61 -14.24 -15.40
N THR A 101 -1.56 -13.54 -14.78
CA THR A 101 -2.90 -14.08 -14.53
C THR A 101 -3.81 -13.82 -15.75
N VAL A 102 -4.15 -14.89 -16.48
CA VAL A 102 -4.94 -14.81 -17.73
C VAL A 102 -6.45 -14.75 -17.48
N SER A 103 -6.91 -15.32 -16.37
CA SER A 103 -8.33 -15.36 -16.00
C SER A 103 -8.75 -14.07 -15.28
N VAL A 104 -9.80 -13.42 -15.79
CA VAL A 104 -10.37 -12.18 -15.21
C VAL A 104 -10.86 -12.39 -13.77
N GLY A 105 -11.47 -13.54 -13.47
CA GLY A 105 -11.91 -13.87 -12.12
C GLY A 105 -10.73 -14.01 -11.16
N ASP A 106 -9.65 -14.64 -11.64
CA ASP A 106 -8.45 -14.85 -10.84
C ASP A 106 -7.68 -13.54 -10.65
N LEU A 107 -7.69 -12.62 -11.62
CA LEU A 107 -7.07 -11.28 -11.52
C LEU A 107 -7.60 -10.49 -10.32
N LEU A 108 -8.92 -10.42 -10.17
CA LEU A 108 -9.54 -9.71 -9.05
C LEU A 108 -9.25 -10.40 -7.71
N LEU A 109 -9.39 -11.73 -7.67
CA LEU A 109 -9.15 -12.50 -6.45
C LEU A 109 -7.68 -12.42 -6.01
N ASN A 110 -6.75 -12.45 -6.96
CA ASN A 110 -5.32 -12.28 -6.74
C ASN A 110 -4.98 -10.87 -6.25
N SER A 111 -5.57 -9.83 -6.83
CA SER A 111 -5.38 -8.45 -6.36
C SER A 111 -5.86 -8.27 -4.92
N LEU A 112 -7.03 -8.82 -4.59
CA LEU A 112 -7.59 -8.75 -3.23
C LEU A 112 -6.76 -9.57 -2.24
N ALA A 113 -6.27 -10.73 -2.64
CA ALA A 113 -5.37 -11.55 -1.82
C ALA A 113 -4.06 -10.82 -1.51
N LEU A 114 -3.49 -10.12 -2.50
CA LEU A 114 -2.28 -9.33 -2.28
C LEU A 114 -2.54 -8.13 -1.35
N GLU A 115 -3.69 -7.46 -1.45
CA GLU A 115 -4.09 -6.42 -0.50
C GLU A 115 -4.22 -6.97 0.93
N PHE A 116 -4.82 -8.15 1.08
CA PHE A 116 -4.90 -8.83 2.37
C PHE A 116 -3.51 -9.13 2.95
N ILE A 117 -2.56 -9.58 2.12
CA ILE A 117 -1.17 -9.84 2.53
C ILE A 117 -0.49 -8.56 3.04
N ILE A 118 -0.72 -7.41 2.39
CA ILE A 118 -0.19 -6.12 2.85
C ILE A 118 -0.77 -5.74 4.22
N SER A 119 -2.03 -6.06 4.45
CA SER A 119 -2.78 -5.64 5.65
C SER A 119 -2.62 -6.60 6.84
N ILE A 120 -1.96 -7.74 6.65
CA ILE A 120 -1.96 -8.83 7.63
C ILE A 120 -1.16 -8.48 8.89
N ASP A 121 -0.10 -7.68 8.78
CA ASP A 121 0.73 -7.27 9.91
C ASP A 121 -0.06 -6.38 10.88
N GLU A 122 -0.89 -5.47 10.35
CA GLU A 122 -1.81 -4.66 11.13
C GLU A 122 -2.87 -5.52 11.83
N LEU A 123 -3.48 -6.46 11.10
CA LEU A 123 -4.46 -7.39 11.68
C LEU A 123 -3.84 -8.26 12.77
N LEU A 124 -2.63 -8.77 12.56
CA LEU A 124 -1.92 -9.59 13.54
C LEU A 124 -1.54 -8.77 14.77
N PHE A 125 -1.09 -7.53 14.59
CA PHE A 125 -0.84 -6.64 15.70
C PHE A 125 -2.13 -6.35 16.48
N GLU A 126 -3.23 -6.07 15.79
CA GLU A 126 -4.51 -5.84 16.42
C GLU A 126 -5.05 -7.11 17.12
N ALA A 127 -4.85 -8.30 16.58
CA ALA A 127 -5.34 -9.53 17.19
C ALA A 127 -4.47 -9.99 18.37
N LEU A 128 -3.14 -9.96 18.21
CA LEU A 128 -2.18 -10.60 19.11
C LEU A 128 -1.55 -9.65 20.13
N ALA A 129 -1.60 -8.33 19.92
CA ALA A 129 -1.04 -7.40 20.90
C ALA A 129 -1.80 -7.50 22.24
N PRO A 130 -1.09 -7.69 23.37
CA PRO A 130 -1.71 -7.72 24.70
C PRO A 130 -2.52 -6.46 24.97
N ALA A 131 -3.62 -6.60 25.71
CA ALA A 131 -4.49 -5.48 26.08
C ALA A 131 -3.71 -4.32 26.72
N TYR A 132 -2.66 -4.63 27.49
CA TYR A 132 -1.75 -3.65 28.07
C TYR A 132 -1.00 -2.80 27.01
N THR A 133 -0.52 -3.43 25.93
CA THR A 133 0.17 -2.73 24.84
C THR A 133 -0.79 -1.86 24.06
N LYS A 134 -2.02 -2.35 23.81
CA LYS A 134 -3.10 -1.57 23.18
C LYS A 134 -3.52 -0.39 24.04
N HIS A 135 -3.67 -0.59 25.36
CA HIS A 135 -4.02 0.47 26.29
C HIS A 135 -2.90 1.49 26.40
N LEU A 136 -1.63 1.06 26.40
CA LEU A 136 -0.49 1.97 26.36
C LEU A 136 -0.52 2.82 25.10
N VAL A 137 -0.66 2.22 23.91
CA VAL A 137 -0.77 2.94 22.63
C VAL A 137 -1.98 3.89 22.62
N ALA A 138 -3.13 3.47 23.14
CA ALA A 138 -4.34 4.30 23.21
C ALA A 138 -4.25 5.42 24.25
N THR A 139 -3.46 5.23 25.31
CA THR A 139 -3.18 6.26 26.34
C THR A 139 -2.04 7.18 25.90
N LEU A 140 -1.31 6.85 24.82
CA LEU A 140 -0.38 7.79 24.22
C LEU A 140 -1.18 8.96 23.66
N SER A 141 -1.02 10.15 24.24
CA SER A 141 -1.54 11.39 23.68
C SER A 141 -1.18 11.46 22.19
N PRO A 142 -2.11 11.84 21.28
CA PRO A 142 -1.84 11.90 19.86
C PRO A 142 -0.56 12.69 19.66
N VAL A 143 0.45 12.03 19.09
CA VAL A 143 1.76 12.64 18.87
C VAL A 143 1.51 13.89 18.05
N LYS A 144 1.76 15.06 18.63
CA LYS A 144 1.71 16.33 17.92
C LYS A 144 2.87 16.32 16.94
N VAL A 145 2.65 15.72 15.77
CA VAL A 145 3.64 15.71 14.70
C VAL A 145 3.76 17.17 14.22
N PRO A 146 4.93 17.81 14.34
CA PRO A 146 5.14 19.10 13.69
C PRO A 146 4.84 18.91 12.21
N ALA A 147 3.90 19.70 11.68
CA ALA A 147 3.56 19.63 10.27
C ALA A 147 4.86 19.75 9.47
N PRO A 148 5.20 18.78 8.60
CA PRO A 148 6.41 18.90 7.78
C PRO A 148 6.36 20.22 7.01
N LYS A 149 7.51 20.73 6.54
CA LYS A 149 7.54 21.82 5.55
C LYS A 149 6.86 21.30 4.28
N LYS A 150 5.54 21.46 4.27
CA LYS A 150 4.63 21.07 3.20
C LYS A 150 4.76 22.13 2.13
N TRP A 151 5.39 21.80 1.02
CA TRP A 151 5.13 22.54 -0.21
C TRP A 151 3.77 22.04 -0.70
N GLN A 152 2.72 22.81 -0.45
CA GLN A 152 1.33 22.48 -0.84
C GLN A 152 0.70 21.20 -0.27
N GLY A 153 1.32 20.55 0.73
CA GLY A 153 0.76 19.37 1.40
C GLY A 153 1.35 18.02 0.98
N MET A 154 2.24 18.01 -0.02
CA MET A 154 2.87 16.80 -0.56
C MET A 154 4.38 16.78 -0.25
N ASP A 155 4.88 15.66 0.25
CA ASP A 155 6.31 15.43 0.46
C ASP A 155 6.95 14.89 -0.83
N ALA A 156 8.10 15.43 -1.22
CA ALA A 156 8.86 15.03 -2.40
C ALA A 156 9.09 13.52 -2.49
N PHE A 157 9.32 12.81 -1.37
CA PHE A 157 9.49 11.35 -1.42
C PHE A 157 8.17 10.64 -1.78
N THR A 158 7.04 11.09 -1.22
CA THR A 158 5.71 10.59 -1.57
C THR A 158 5.38 10.87 -3.04
N VAL A 159 5.72 12.07 -3.52
CA VAL A 159 5.56 12.42 -4.94
C VAL A 159 6.43 11.54 -5.83
N LEU A 160 7.69 11.32 -5.46
CA LEU A 160 8.59 10.46 -6.21
C LEU A 160 8.10 9.01 -6.24
N ALA A 161 7.65 8.46 -5.10
CA ALA A 161 7.13 7.10 -5.03
C ALA A 161 5.83 6.93 -5.83
N THR A 162 4.94 7.93 -5.80
CA THR A 162 3.70 7.92 -6.61
C THR A 162 4.01 8.01 -8.11
N LEU A 163 4.95 8.86 -8.52
CA LEU A 163 5.42 8.93 -9.90
C LEU A 163 6.10 7.62 -10.33
N ALA A 164 6.91 7.02 -9.46
CA ALA A 164 7.56 5.74 -9.72
C ALA A 164 6.52 4.61 -9.92
N MET A 165 5.47 4.57 -9.10
CA MET A 165 4.39 3.59 -9.28
C MET A 165 3.55 3.85 -10.54
N ALA A 166 3.30 5.11 -10.89
CA ALA A 166 2.64 5.44 -12.15
C ALA A 166 3.49 5.04 -13.36
N ALA A 167 4.81 5.24 -13.28
CA ALA A 167 5.76 4.79 -14.30
C ALA A 167 5.82 3.26 -14.38
N LEU A 168 5.77 2.55 -13.25
CA LEU A 168 5.71 1.09 -13.22
C LEU A 168 4.42 0.58 -13.87
N PHE A 169 3.26 1.16 -13.52
CA PHE A 169 1.97 0.85 -14.15
C PHE A 169 2.03 1.06 -15.66
N ALA A 170 2.48 2.23 -16.12
CA ALA A 170 2.61 2.55 -17.53
C ALA A 170 3.56 1.57 -18.23
N GLY A 171 4.74 1.31 -17.64
CA GLY A 171 5.71 0.36 -18.16
C GLY A 171 5.11 -1.02 -18.35
N VAL A 172 4.48 -1.57 -17.31
CA VAL A 172 3.83 -2.89 -17.33
C VAL A 172 2.72 -2.96 -18.39
N THR A 173 1.87 -1.94 -18.48
CA THR A 173 0.83 -1.91 -19.52
C THR A 173 1.44 -1.88 -20.93
N ILE A 174 2.52 -1.11 -21.13
CA ILE A 174 3.19 -0.99 -22.44
C ILE A 174 3.92 -2.27 -22.83
N THR A 175 4.65 -2.90 -21.90
CA THR A 175 5.53 -4.03 -22.22
C THR A 175 4.85 -5.39 -22.20
N GLU A 176 3.85 -5.59 -21.33
CA GLU A 176 3.23 -6.91 -21.15
C GLU A 176 1.81 -6.94 -21.72
N LEU A 177 1.04 -5.87 -21.52
CA LEU A 177 -0.39 -5.89 -21.87
C LEU A 177 -0.64 -5.66 -23.36
N PHE A 178 -0.02 -4.65 -23.98
CA PHE A 178 -0.18 -4.42 -25.43
C PHE A 178 0.20 -5.63 -26.30
N PRO A 179 1.35 -6.30 -26.11
CA PRO A 179 1.67 -7.46 -26.94
C PRO A 179 0.70 -8.64 -26.74
N GLN A 180 0.20 -8.85 -25.51
CA GLN A 180 -0.82 -9.88 -25.28
C GLN A 180 -2.13 -9.58 -26.03
N VAL A 181 -2.52 -8.31 -26.13
CA VAL A 181 -3.71 -7.92 -26.91
C VAL A 181 -3.48 -8.20 -28.39
N ASP A 182 -2.32 -7.83 -28.92
CA ASP A 182 -1.98 -8.04 -30.33
C ASP A 182 -1.93 -9.53 -30.69
N ASP A 183 -1.35 -10.37 -29.83
CA ASP A 183 -1.30 -11.82 -30.01
C ASP A 183 -2.69 -12.46 -29.98
N LEU A 184 -3.57 -12.02 -29.07
CA LEU A 184 -4.95 -12.52 -28.97
C LEU A 184 -5.80 -12.12 -30.20
N VAL A 185 -5.58 -10.91 -30.72
CA VAL A 185 -6.22 -10.45 -31.96
C VAL A 185 -5.74 -11.26 -33.15
N ALA A 186 -4.43 -11.49 -33.28
CA ALA A 186 -3.85 -12.30 -34.35
C ALA A 186 -4.35 -13.74 -34.32
N ALA A 187 -4.44 -14.36 -33.13
CA ALA A 187 -4.98 -15.71 -32.97
C ALA A 187 -6.46 -15.81 -33.33
N ARG A 188 -7.28 -14.82 -32.93
CA ARG A 188 -8.68 -14.74 -33.32
C ARG A 188 -8.82 -14.67 -34.84
N ASP A 189 -8.04 -13.82 -35.49
CA ASP A 189 -8.14 -13.60 -36.94
C ASP A 189 -7.71 -14.85 -37.73
N ALA A 190 -6.74 -15.63 -37.22
CA ALA A 190 -6.33 -16.91 -37.81
C ALA A 190 -7.35 -18.05 -37.63
N ILE A 191 -8.18 -18.02 -36.57
CA ILE A 191 -9.25 -19.02 -36.36
C ILE A 191 -10.49 -18.68 -37.21
N CYS A 192 -10.70 -17.39 -37.52
CA CYS A 192 -11.83 -16.93 -38.32
C CYS A 192 -11.57 -16.93 -39.84
N SER A 193 -10.34 -17.23 -40.29
CA SER A 193 -9.97 -17.43 -41.70
C SER A 193 -10.04 -18.89 -42.12
#